data_AF-A0A2N1TC71-F1
#
_entry.id   AF-A0A2N1TC71-F1
#
_cell.length_a   1.000
_cell.length_b   1.000
_cell.length_c   1.000
_cell.angle_alpha   90.00
_cell.angle_beta   90.00
_cell.angle_gamma   90.00
#
_symmetry.space_group_name_H-M   'P 1'
#
loop_
_entity.id
_entity.type
_entity.pdbx_description
1 polymer ?
#
loop_
_entity_poly.entity_id
_entity_poly.type
_entity_poly.pdbx_seq_one_letter_code
_entity_poly.pdbx_strand_id
1 'polypeptide(L)'
;MKKQLIKIGSTIFLSLVITLFSSTSIIIAAQPTTDAPLVIESINKVGDVVPNWPDFQFGQHPDAPPNYGQDGIGVATSPIFFAIDLLKLVLGTIAFIIVVIAAISLVVRNSEEEYTKAKRSMIWGLVGLLVVQLADTFVRDVFFGDQGEILQNQATAELFGREGLAQMRGIIGFIEVFIGIIAVLVIIYRGIRLISSVGDENELTTTKRHLVFAVGGLILVILSEVIIRGVIFPDAGAALPDTQRFSFVVVGLANFMAGFIALFAFVMLVYGGYRYVTMPFNEQETEKVKKIVVAAIIGIIIAMGAFAFVNTVIRLDDAPDIPGEETPV
;
A
#
# COMPACT_ATOMS: atom_id res chain seq x y z
N MET A 1 -15.03 28.67 -5.07
CA MET A 1 -14.57 27.43 -4.39
C MET A 1 -13.33 26.78 -5.03
N LYS A 2 -13.24 26.57 -6.35
CA LYS A 2 -12.08 25.91 -7.02
C LYS A 2 -10.69 26.49 -6.65
N LYS A 3 -10.53 27.81 -6.60
CA LYS A 3 -9.25 28.47 -6.23
C LYS A 3 -8.83 28.26 -4.76
N GLN A 4 -9.80 28.07 -3.85
CA GLN A 4 -9.53 27.84 -2.42
C GLN A 4 -9.05 26.40 -2.18
N LEU A 5 -9.68 25.42 -2.84
CA LEU A 5 -9.25 24.01 -2.82
C LEU A 5 -7.84 23.79 -3.39
N ILE A 6 -7.49 24.52 -4.45
CA ILE A 6 -6.15 24.45 -5.06
C ILE A 6 -5.08 25.05 -4.12
N LYS A 7 -5.39 26.16 -3.44
CA LYS A 7 -4.48 26.72 -2.42
C LYS A 7 -4.26 25.75 -1.27
N ILE A 8 -5.33 25.17 -0.72
CA ILE A 8 -5.24 24.22 0.40
C ILE A 8 -4.43 22.97 0.00
N GLY A 9 -4.69 22.41 -1.19
CA GLY A 9 -3.92 21.27 -1.71
C GLY A 9 -2.44 21.61 -1.92
N SER A 10 -2.13 22.81 -2.40
CA SER A 10 -0.75 23.28 -2.57
C SER A 10 -0.03 23.47 -1.24
N THR A 11 -0.70 23.95 -0.19
CA THR A 11 -0.07 24.15 1.12
C THR A 11 0.18 22.83 1.84
N ILE A 12 -0.76 21.88 1.73
CA ILE A 12 -0.59 20.52 2.27
C ILE A 12 0.55 19.80 1.52
N PHE A 13 0.62 19.94 0.20
CA PHE A 13 1.70 19.37 -0.61
C PHE A 13 3.06 19.98 -0.26
N LEU A 14 3.15 21.31 -0.12
CA LEU A 14 4.40 21.98 0.26
C LEU A 14 4.85 21.56 1.67
N SER A 15 3.92 21.45 2.62
CA SER A 15 4.19 20.97 3.97
C SER A 15 4.69 19.51 3.94
N LEU A 16 4.06 18.63 3.16
CA LEU A 16 4.47 17.23 3.06
C LEU A 16 5.88 17.11 2.46
N VAL A 17 6.17 17.87 1.41
CA VAL A 17 7.49 17.89 0.76
C VAL A 17 8.57 18.44 1.69
N ILE A 18 8.30 19.50 2.45
CA ILE A 18 9.27 20.05 3.41
C ILE A 18 9.56 19.04 4.53
N THR A 19 8.53 18.38 5.07
CA THR A 19 8.71 17.33 6.09
C THR A 19 9.51 16.14 5.53
N LEU A 20 9.30 15.77 4.27
CA LEU A 20 10.04 14.69 3.58
C LEU A 20 11.51 15.04 3.31
N PHE A 21 11.81 16.29 2.96
CA PHE A 21 13.19 16.76 2.77
C PHE A 21 13.96 16.92 4.09
N SER A 22 13.27 17.20 5.21
CA SER A 22 13.92 17.22 6.52
C SER A 22 14.30 15.83 7.04
N SER A 23 13.67 14.76 6.53
CA SER A 23 13.99 13.38 6.93
C SER A 23 15.12 12.74 6.12
N THR A 24 15.47 13.26 4.93
CA THR A 24 16.51 12.71 4.07
C THR A 24 17.82 13.50 4.21
N SER A 25 18.50 13.32 5.34
CA SER A 25 19.86 13.83 5.51
C SER A 25 20.84 12.88 4.80
N ILE A 26 21.47 13.32 3.72
CA ILE A 26 22.63 12.62 3.16
C ILE A 26 23.84 13.04 4.01
N ILE A 27 24.32 12.14 4.86
CA ILE A 27 25.57 12.35 5.59
C ILE A 27 26.71 11.81 4.70
N ILE A 28 27.40 12.70 3.98
CA ILE A 28 28.68 12.38 3.34
C ILE A 28 29.74 12.48 4.44
N ALA A 29 29.98 11.39 5.15
CA ALA A 29 31.06 11.33 6.13
C ALA A 29 32.42 11.22 5.41
N ALA A 30 33.16 12.32 5.37
CA ALA A 30 34.58 12.31 5.06
C ALA A 30 35.35 12.07 6.36
N GLN A 31 35.97 10.90 6.54
CA GLN A 31 37.11 10.71 7.45
C GLN A 31 38.06 9.64 6.88
N PRO A 32 39.39 9.83 6.99
CA PRO A 32 40.38 8.95 6.40
C PRO A 32 40.75 7.83 7.38
N THR A 33 40.85 6.59 6.92
CA THR A 33 41.74 5.62 7.56
C THR A 33 42.40 4.73 6.51
N THR A 34 43.72 4.75 6.57
CA THR A 34 44.66 3.87 5.91
C THR A 34 44.34 2.41 6.21
N ASP A 35 44.48 1.57 5.19
CA ASP A 35 44.54 0.10 5.21
C ASP A 35 43.22 -0.61 4.87
N ALA A 36 43.03 -0.93 3.59
CA ALA A 36 42.00 -1.83 3.09
C ALA A 36 42.52 -2.68 1.90
N PRO A 37 41.93 -3.86 1.62
CA PRO A 37 42.62 -5.00 0.99
C PRO A 37 42.60 -5.00 -0.55
N LEU A 38 43.35 -5.97 -1.10
CA LEU A 38 43.79 -6.23 -2.49
C LEU A 38 42.80 -5.98 -3.65
N VAL A 39 41.49 -5.87 -3.43
CA VAL A 39 40.51 -5.47 -4.46
C VAL A 39 40.59 -3.95 -4.73
N ILE A 40 40.94 -3.15 -3.72
CA ILE A 40 41.13 -1.70 -3.82
C ILE A 40 42.43 -1.36 -4.57
N GLU A 41 43.45 -2.21 -4.50
CA GLU A 41 44.72 -2.00 -5.22
C GLU A 41 44.56 -2.05 -6.74
N SER A 42 43.66 -2.89 -7.25
CA SER A 42 43.41 -3.01 -8.70
C SER A 42 42.57 -1.86 -9.26
N ILE A 43 41.74 -1.21 -8.43
CA ILE A 43 40.99 0.01 -8.80
C ILE A 43 41.88 1.26 -8.66
N ASN A 44 42.72 1.33 -7.63
CA ASN A 44 43.69 2.42 -7.45
C ASN A 44 44.76 2.44 -8.57
N LYS A 45 45.16 1.27 -9.09
CA LYS A 45 46.05 1.17 -10.27
C LYS A 45 45.45 1.77 -11.55
N VAL A 46 44.12 1.89 -11.66
CA VAL A 46 43.47 2.61 -12.76
C VAL A 46 43.50 4.13 -12.53
N GLY A 47 43.52 4.57 -11.27
CA GLY A 47 43.69 5.97 -10.86
C GLY A 47 45.12 6.51 -11.04
N ASP A 48 46.14 5.67 -10.86
CA ASP A 48 47.56 6.05 -11.04
C ASP A 48 47.92 6.46 -12.49
N VAL A 49 47.08 6.13 -13.47
CA VAL A 49 47.30 6.46 -14.89
C VAL A 49 46.94 7.93 -15.19
N VAL A 50 46.28 8.64 -14.26
CA VAL A 50 45.85 10.03 -14.45
C VAL A 50 46.28 10.88 -13.25
N PRO A 51 47.38 11.65 -13.36
CA PRO A 51 47.84 12.51 -12.26
C PRO A 51 46.79 13.60 -11.95
N ASN A 52 46.47 13.80 -10.67
CA ASN A 52 45.52 14.77 -10.09
C ASN A 52 44.01 14.41 -10.08
N TRP A 53 43.63 13.15 -10.15
CA TRP A 53 42.28 12.77 -9.73
C TRP A 53 42.21 12.67 -8.20
N PRO A 54 41.17 13.21 -7.53
CA PRO A 54 40.97 13.00 -6.10
C PRO A 54 40.80 11.50 -5.82
N ASP A 55 41.59 10.96 -4.90
CA ASP A 55 41.43 9.58 -4.44
C ASP A 55 40.00 9.39 -3.89
N PHE A 56 39.21 8.54 -4.54
CA PHE A 56 37.89 8.15 -4.04
C PHE A 56 38.07 7.12 -2.91
N GLN A 57 38.42 7.58 -1.72
CA GLN A 57 38.35 6.76 -0.51
C GLN A 57 36.90 6.71 -0.03
N PHE A 58 36.23 5.57 -0.22
CA PHE A 58 34.88 5.37 0.33
C PHE A 58 34.98 5.34 1.86
N GLY A 59 34.55 6.41 2.53
CA GLY A 59 34.32 6.40 3.97
C GLY A 59 33.28 5.33 4.34
N GLN A 60 33.21 4.92 5.59
CA GLN A 60 32.17 3.99 6.04
C GLN A 60 30.80 4.69 6.04
N HIS A 61 29.79 4.04 5.47
CA HIS A 61 28.41 4.52 5.50
C HIS A 61 27.95 4.72 6.96
N PRO A 62 27.25 5.82 7.30
CA PRO A 62 26.80 6.10 8.68
C PRO A 62 26.01 4.95 9.31
N ASP A 63 25.19 4.28 8.51
CA ASP A 63 24.35 3.17 8.94
C ASP A 63 25.06 1.80 8.87
N ALA A 64 26.31 1.74 8.42
CA ALA A 64 27.10 0.50 8.44
C ALA A 64 27.72 0.26 9.84
N PRO A 65 27.85 -1.00 10.30
CA PRO A 65 28.32 -1.32 11.65
C PRO A 65 29.77 -0.86 11.92
N PRO A 66 30.05 -0.15 13.03
CA PRO A 66 31.29 0.60 13.25
C PRO A 66 32.49 -0.33 13.60
N ASN A 67 33.09 -0.98 12.61
CA ASN A 67 34.32 -1.74 12.77
C ASN A 67 35.29 -1.43 11.62
N TYR A 68 36.03 -0.33 11.77
CA TYR A 68 36.92 0.29 10.78
C TYR A 68 38.25 -0.46 10.50
N GLY A 69 38.49 -1.65 11.06
CA GLY A 69 39.85 -2.23 11.07
C GLY A 69 39.97 -3.76 11.01
N GLN A 70 38.91 -4.48 10.67
CA GLN A 70 38.97 -5.91 10.36
C GLN A 70 38.26 -6.16 9.03
N ASP A 71 38.81 -7.04 8.21
CA ASP A 71 38.12 -7.59 7.03
C ASP A 71 36.77 -8.15 7.47
N GLY A 72 35.70 -7.39 7.26
CA GLY A 72 34.44 -7.60 7.97
C GLY A 72 33.26 -6.87 7.33
N ILE A 73 32.08 -7.11 7.90
CA ILE A 73 30.77 -6.76 7.35
C ILE A 73 30.61 -5.28 6.98
N GLY A 74 31.15 -4.35 7.78
CA GLY A 74 31.05 -2.91 7.53
C GLY A 74 31.71 -2.46 6.21
N VAL A 75 32.79 -3.12 5.79
CA VAL A 75 33.46 -2.85 4.52
C VAL A 75 32.64 -3.35 3.33
N ALA A 76 31.86 -4.44 3.51
CA ALA A 76 31.01 -5.00 2.47
C ALA A 76 29.63 -4.33 2.37
N THR A 77 29.04 -3.90 3.49
CA THR A 77 27.72 -3.24 3.53
C THR A 77 27.78 -1.78 3.09
N SER A 78 28.88 -1.09 3.42
CA SER A 78 29.02 0.34 3.13
C SER A 78 28.83 0.69 1.63
N PRO A 79 29.50 0.03 0.66
CA PRO A 79 29.26 0.30 -0.77
C PRO A 79 27.83 0.02 -1.22
N ILE A 80 27.16 -0.97 -0.62
CA ILE A 80 25.77 -1.32 -0.93
C ILE A 80 24.83 -0.20 -0.47
N PHE A 81 25.03 0.31 0.75
CA PHE A 81 24.22 1.40 1.29
C PHE A 81 24.43 2.71 0.53
N PHE A 82 25.67 3.05 0.16
CA PHE A 82 25.93 4.18 -0.73
C PHE A 82 25.27 4.02 -2.10
N ALA A 83 25.29 2.81 -2.68
CA ALA A 83 24.64 2.55 -3.96
C ALA A 83 23.11 2.70 -3.85
N ILE A 84 22.52 2.23 -2.76
CA ILE A 84 21.09 2.39 -2.46
C ILE A 84 20.73 3.87 -2.32
N ASP A 85 21.52 4.64 -1.58
CA ASP A 85 21.25 6.07 -1.37
C ASP A 85 21.44 6.89 -2.63
N LEU A 86 22.44 6.55 -3.45
CA LEU A 86 22.60 7.12 -4.77
C LEU A 86 21.39 6.81 -5.66
N LEU A 87 20.90 5.57 -5.66
CA LEU A 87 19.73 5.16 -6.43
C LEU A 87 18.48 5.93 -5.99
N LYS A 88 18.24 6.06 -4.68
CA LYS A 88 17.14 6.86 -4.14
C LYS A 88 17.25 8.32 -4.52
N LEU A 89 18.45 8.89 -4.45
CA LEU A 89 18.69 10.27 -4.82
C LEU A 89 18.34 10.50 -6.30
N VAL A 90 18.85 9.65 -7.19
CA VAL A 90 18.61 9.76 -8.63
C VAL A 90 17.13 9.55 -8.95
N LEU A 91 16.54 8.44 -8.49
CA LEU A 91 15.13 8.12 -8.78
C LEU A 91 14.16 9.10 -8.12
N GLY A 92 14.44 9.51 -6.88
CA GLY A 92 13.67 10.50 -6.14
C GLY A 92 13.71 11.87 -6.81
N THR A 93 14.88 12.29 -7.30
CA THR A 93 15.01 13.56 -8.05
C THR A 93 14.25 13.50 -9.37
N ILE A 94 14.35 12.41 -10.11
CA ILE A 94 13.60 12.23 -11.37
C ILE A 94 12.09 12.26 -11.10
N ALA A 95 11.61 11.51 -10.10
CA ALA A 95 10.21 11.49 -9.71
C ALA A 95 9.72 12.89 -9.32
N PHE A 96 10.51 13.62 -8.53
CA PHE A 96 10.20 14.99 -8.14
C PHE A 96 10.10 15.93 -9.34
N ILE A 97 11.05 15.87 -10.28
CA ILE A 97 11.00 16.67 -11.52
C ILE A 97 9.74 16.38 -12.32
N ILE A 98 9.35 15.10 -12.46
CA ILE A 98 8.13 14.71 -13.17
C ILE A 98 6.89 15.32 -12.48
N VAL A 99 6.82 15.28 -11.15
CA VAL A 99 5.72 15.87 -10.38
C VAL A 99 5.67 17.39 -10.59
N VAL A 100 6.81 18.09 -10.53
CA VAL A 100 6.88 19.54 -10.75
C VAL A 100 6.44 19.92 -12.16
N ILE A 101 6.95 19.23 -13.18
CA ILE A 101 6.56 19.47 -14.58
C ILE A 101 5.06 19.22 -14.75
N ALA A 102 4.54 18.14 -14.20
CA ALA A 102 3.12 17.81 -14.28
C ALA A 102 2.24 18.83 -13.54
N ALA A 103 2.69 19.35 -12.39
CA ALA A 103 1.98 20.37 -11.63
C ALA A 103 1.90 21.70 -12.38
N ILE A 104 3.02 22.18 -12.94
CA ILE A 104 3.03 23.39 -13.78
C ILE A 104 2.11 23.18 -15.00
N SER A 105 2.22 22.01 -15.62
CA SER A 105 1.41 21.59 -16.76
C SER A 105 -0.10 21.55 -16.45
N LEU A 106 -0.52 21.27 -15.21
CA LEU A 106 -1.94 21.31 -14.82
C LEU A 106 -2.48 22.73 -14.64
N VAL A 107 -1.63 23.70 -14.32
CA VAL A 107 -2.03 25.09 -14.08
C VAL A 107 -2.07 25.89 -15.37
N VAL A 108 -1.11 25.65 -16.27
CA VAL A 108 -0.92 26.49 -17.48
C VAL A 108 -1.83 26.07 -18.64
N ARG A 109 -2.26 24.81 -18.69
CA ARG A 109 -2.89 24.25 -19.90
C ARG A 109 -4.39 24.42 -19.95
N ASN A 110 -4.90 24.68 -21.16
CA ASN A 110 -6.31 24.92 -21.44
C ASN A 110 -6.97 23.81 -22.30
N SER A 111 -6.21 22.83 -22.80
CA SER A 111 -6.78 21.70 -23.57
C SER A 111 -7.04 20.49 -22.67
N GLU A 112 -8.17 19.80 -22.90
CA GLU A 112 -8.57 18.64 -22.08
C GLU A 112 -7.61 17.45 -22.21
N GLU A 113 -7.05 17.23 -23.41
CA GLU A 113 -6.10 16.15 -23.67
C GLU A 113 -4.81 16.32 -22.86
N GLU A 114 -4.22 17.53 -22.91
CA GLU A 114 -2.98 17.79 -22.21
C GLU A 114 -3.17 17.86 -20.68
N TYR A 115 -4.32 18.35 -20.23
CA TYR A 115 -4.70 18.29 -18.81
C TYR A 115 -4.76 16.84 -18.31
N THR A 116 -5.35 15.94 -19.10
CA THR A 116 -5.43 14.51 -18.76
C THR A 116 -4.05 13.87 -18.70
N LYS A 117 -3.18 14.17 -19.67
CA LYS A 117 -1.79 13.72 -19.69
C LYS A 117 -1.02 14.23 -18.46
N ALA A 118 -1.14 15.52 -18.15
CA ALA A 118 -0.49 16.15 -17.00
C ALA A 118 -0.96 15.52 -15.68
N LYS A 119 -2.26 15.30 -15.52
CA LYS A 119 -2.82 14.62 -14.34
C LYS A 119 -2.25 13.21 -14.20
N ARG A 120 -2.15 12.46 -15.30
CA ARG A 120 -1.59 11.10 -15.30
C ARG A 120 -0.11 11.10 -14.92
N SER A 121 0.68 12.01 -15.50
CA SER A 121 2.09 12.18 -15.16
C SER A 121 2.31 12.58 -13.71
N MET A 122 1.45 13.45 -13.15
CA MET A 122 1.52 13.81 -11.73
C MET A 122 1.27 12.59 -10.85
N ILE A 123 0.24 11.79 -11.16
CA ILE A 123 -0.06 10.57 -10.40
C ILE A 123 1.12 9.58 -10.47
N TRP A 124 1.67 9.32 -11.65
CA TRP A 124 2.81 8.40 -11.78
C TRP A 124 4.08 8.91 -11.10
N GLY A 125 4.34 10.23 -11.13
CA GLY A 125 5.44 10.83 -10.39
C GLY A 125 5.28 10.68 -8.87
N LEU A 126 4.06 10.90 -8.35
CA LEU A 126 3.77 10.71 -6.93
C LEU A 126 3.85 9.24 -6.51
N VAL A 127 3.34 8.32 -7.35
CA VAL A 127 3.49 6.88 -7.12
C VAL A 127 4.96 6.49 -7.15
N GLY A 128 5.74 6.99 -8.10
CA GLY A 128 7.18 6.76 -8.17
C GLY A 128 7.91 7.22 -6.90
N LEU A 129 7.58 8.42 -6.39
CA LEU A 129 8.14 8.92 -5.13
C LEU A 129 7.78 8.01 -3.94
N LEU A 130 6.53 7.59 -3.86
CA LEU A 130 6.06 6.67 -2.82
C LEU A 130 6.75 5.30 -2.91
N VAL A 131 6.94 4.78 -4.12
CA VAL A 131 7.67 3.52 -4.35
C VAL A 131 9.13 3.65 -3.93
N VAL A 132 9.80 4.77 -4.23
CA VAL A 132 11.17 5.02 -3.77
C VAL A 132 11.24 5.03 -2.24
N GLN A 133 10.26 5.67 -1.59
CA GLN A 133 10.19 5.70 -0.12
C GLN A 133 10.00 4.30 0.48
N LEU A 134 9.09 3.50 -0.09
CA LEU A 134 8.86 2.14 0.39
C LEU A 134 10.02 1.21 0.08
N ALA A 135 10.68 1.39 -1.07
CA ALA A 135 11.84 0.60 -1.46
C ALA A 135 12.98 0.73 -0.45
N ASP A 136 13.12 1.89 0.20
CA ASP A 136 14.11 2.06 1.27
C ASP A 136 13.86 1.09 2.43
N THR A 137 12.68 1.20 3.04
CA THR A 137 12.23 0.35 4.15
C THR A 137 12.33 -1.13 3.77
N PHE A 138 11.94 -1.50 2.55
CA PHE A 138 12.07 -2.88 2.11
C PHE A 138 13.52 -3.34 1.98
N VAL A 139 14.37 -2.59 1.28
CA VAL A 139 15.74 -3.02 1.05
C VAL A 139 16.51 -3.07 2.37
N ARG A 140 16.38 -2.04 3.21
CA ARG A 140 17.09 -1.96 4.48
C ARG A 140 16.48 -2.86 5.55
N ASP A 141 15.17 -2.81 5.81
CA ASP A 141 14.59 -3.50 6.96
C ASP A 141 14.22 -4.95 6.65
N VAL A 142 13.95 -5.30 5.39
CA VAL A 142 13.49 -6.65 4.99
C VAL A 142 14.60 -7.48 4.39
N PHE A 143 15.47 -6.89 3.56
CA PHE A 143 16.49 -7.65 2.81
C PHE A 143 17.88 -7.61 3.46
N PHE A 144 18.38 -6.45 3.87
CA PHE A 144 19.76 -6.30 4.34
C PHE A 144 19.88 -6.25 5.88
N GLY A 145 18.86 -5.75 6.56
CA GLY A 145 18.91 -5.36 7.97
C GLY A 145 19.56 -4.00 8.18
N ASP A 146 19.28 -3.38 9.34
CA ASP A 146 19.74 -2.03 9.71
C ASP A 146 21.27 -1.92 9.61
N GLN A 147 21.98 -2.99 9.97
CA GLN A 147 23.44 -3.05 9.97
C GLN A 147 24.01 -4.10 9.02
N GLY A 148 23.21 -4.69 8.13
CA GLY A 148 23.66 -5.77 7.25
C GLY A 148 23.71 -7.14 7.95
N GLU A 149 22.75 -7.41 8.84
CA GLU A 149 22.60 -8.62 9.65
C GLU A 149 22.72 -9.91 8.82
N ILE A 150 22.22 -9.90 7.58
CA ILE A 150 22.34 -11.04 6.65
C ILE A 150 23.77 -11.37 6.24
N LEU A 151 24.69 -10.41 6.37
CA LEU A 151 26.10 -10.58 6.00
C LEU A 151 26.97 -10.94 7.22
N GLN A 152 26.42 -10.94 8.44
CA GLN A 152 27.17 -11.12 9.67
C GLN A 152 27.65 -12.56 9.90
N ASN A 153 26.72 -13.48 10.07
CA ASN A 153 27.00 -14.89 10.24
C ASN A 153 25.74 -15.70 9.88
N GLN A 154 25.89 -17.00 9.63
CA GLN A 154 24.80 -17.86 9.20
C GLN A 154 23.61 -17.88 10.18
N ALA A 155 23.87 -17.88 11.50
CA ALA A 155 22.82 -17.90 12.51
C ALA A 155 22.01 -16.60 12.58
N THR A 156 22.68 -15.44 12.49
CA THR A 156 22.04 -14.12 12.43
C THR A 156 21.31 -13.92 11.11
N ALA A 157 21.87 -14.40 10.00
CA ALA A 157 21.21 -14.36 8.69
C ALA A 157 19.93 -15.21 8.66
N GLU A 158 19.94 -16.38 9.31
CA GLU A 158 18.75 -17.23 9.43
C GLU A 158 17.68 -16.60 10.34
N LEU A 159 18.07 -16.01 11.47
CA LEU A 159 17.15 -15.29 12.37
C LEU A 159 16.55 -14.07 11.68
N PHE A 160 17.39 -13.23 11.10
CA PHE A 160 16.96 -12.04 10.37
C PHE A 160 16.12 -12.41 9.14
N GLY A 161 16.49 -13.45 8.40
CA GLY A 161 15.70 -13.96 7.29
C GLY A 161 14.28 -14.34 7.70
N ARG A 162 14.10 -14.94 8.89
CA ARG A 162 12.76 -15.24 9.43
C ARG A 162 12.00 -13.97 9.83
N GLU A 163 12.67 -12.99 10.41
CA GLU A 163 12.07 -11.70 10.79
C GLU A 163 11.69 -10.85 9.56
N GLY A 164 12.56 -10.78 8.55
CA GLY A 164 12.29 -10.12 7.27
C GLY A 164 11.12 -10.76 6.53
N LEU A 165 11.02 -12.11 6.54
CA LEU A 165 9.85 -12.81 6.01
C LEU A 165 8.56 -12.46 6.78
N ALA A 166 8.63 -12.28 8.10
CA ALA A 166 7.49 -11.84 8.91
C ALA A 166 7.08 -10.40 8.61
N GLN A 167 8.04 -9.49 8.41
CA GLN A 167 7.77 -8.11 7.99
C GLN A 167 7.17 -8.06 6.58
N MET A 168 7.72 -8.83 5.63
CA MET A 168 7.19 -8.95 4.27
C MET A 168 5.73 -9.42 4.28
N ARG A 169 5.41 -10.39 5.14
CA ARG A 169 4.03 -10.83 5.37
C ARG A 169 3.14 -9.71 5.91
N GLY A 170 3.65 -8.91 6.85
CA GLY A 170 2.93 -7.75 7.39
C GLY A 170 2.58 -6.72 6.31
N ILE A 171 3.54 -6.42 5.41
CA ILE A 171 3.34 -5.45 4.34
C ILE A 171 2.37 -5.98 3.28
N ILE A 172 2.50 -7.25 2.88
CA ILE A 172 1.54 -7.91 1.99
C ILE A 172 0.13 -7.84 2.59
N GLY A 173 -0.03 -8.20 3.87
CA GLY A 173 -1.31 -8.14 4.55
C GLY A 173 -1.90 -6.72 4.60
N PHE A 174 -1.06 -5.71 4.82
CA PHE A 174 -1.49 -4.31 4.75
C PHE A 174 -1.98 -3.92 3.34
N ILE A 175 -1.26 -4.32 2.29
CA ILE A 175 -1.62 -4.07 0.89
C ILE A 175 -2.93 -4.78 0.54
N GLU A 176 -3.12 -6.04 0.94
CA GLU A 176 -4.33 -6.81 0.69
C GLU A 176 -5.56 -6.17 1.34
N VAL A 177 -5.44 -5.73 2.60
CA VAL A 177 -6.52 -5.01 3.29
C VAL A 177 -6.82 -3.70 2.56
N PHE A 178 -5.80 -2.94 2.16
CA PHE A 178 -5.99 -1.67 1.47
C PHE A 178 -6.65 -1.83 0.09
N ILE A 179 -6.22 -2.82 -0.70
CA ILE A 179 -6.83 -3.18 -1.98
C ILE A 179 -8.27 -3.66 -1.77
N GLY A 180 -8.52 -4.47 -0.75
CA GLY A 180 -9.86 -4.92 -0.36
C GLY A 180 -10.79 -3.75 -0.10
N ILE A 181 -10.36 -2.76 0.70
CA ILE A 181 -11.13 -1.54 0.96
C ILE A 181 -11.40 -0.76 -0.33
N ILE A 182 -10.40 -0.57 -1.19
CA ILE A 182 -10.58 0.15 -2.47
C ILE A 182 -11.57 -0.59 -3.38
N ALA A 183 -11.43 -1.90 -3.54
CA ALA A 183 -12.32 -2.71 -4.36
C ALA A 183 -13.76 -2.57 -3.89
N VAL A 184 -13.98 -2.60 -2.58
CA VAL A 184 -15.29 -2.38 -1.94
C VAL A 184 -15.83 -1.00 -2.23
N LEU A 185 -15.05 0.07 -2.03
CA LEU A 185 -15.49 1.43 -2.31
C LEU A 185 -15.91 1.59 -3.78
N VAL A 186 -15.16 0.96 -4.70
CA VAL A 186 -15.51 0.94 -6.12
C VAL A 186 -16.82 0.18 -6.35
N ILE A 187 -17.03 -0.98 -5.72
CA ILE A 187 -18.28 -1.75 -5.83
C ILE A 187 -19.47 -0.91 -5.35
N ILE A 188 -19.36 -0.23 -4.21
CA ILE A 188 -20.44 0.59 -3.66
C ILE A 188 -20.72 1.79 -4.56
N TYR A 189 -19.67 2.56 -4.89
CA TYR A 189 -19.81 3.76 -5.72
C TYR A 189 -20.38 3.44 -7.11
N ARG A 190 -19.87 2.38 -7.75
CA ARG A 190 -20.34 1.93 -9.06
C ARG A 190 -21.70 1.27 -8.98
N GLY A 191 -22.02 0.56 -7.90
CA GLY A 191 -23.33 -0.05 -7.66
C GLY A 191 -24.45 1.00 -7.55
N ILE A 192 -24.23 2.07 -6.78
CA ILE A 192 -25.17 3.20 -6.71
C ILE A 192 -25.31 3.84 -8.10
N ARG A 193 -24.18 4.08 -8.78
CA ARG A 193 -24.20 4.68 -10.12
C ARG A 193 -24.94 3.81 -11.13
N LEU A 194 -24.86 2.48 -11.01
CA LEU A 194 -25.54 1.52 -11.88
C LEU A 194 -27.06 1.71 -11.85
N ILE A 195 -27.61 1.93 -10.64
CA ILE A 195 -29.04 2.17 -10.43
C ILE A 195 -29.45 3.54 -11.01
N SER A 196 -28.58 4.55 -10.92
CA SER A 196 -28.85 5.87 -11.50
C SER A 196 -28.61 5.96 -13.02
N SER A 197 -27.84 5.04 -13.59
CA SER A 197 -27.50 5.01 -15.03
C SER A 197 -28.57 4.35 -15.92
N VAL A 198 -29.78 4.13 -15.38
CA VAL A 198 -30.92 3.60 -16.12
C VAL A 198 -31.39 4.66 -17.12
N GLY A 199 -30.87 4.60 -18.35
CA GLY A 199 -31.19 5.53 -19.44
C GLY A 199 -30.01 5.92 -20.34
N ASP A 200 -28.77 5.63 -19.93
CA ASP A 200 -27.56 5.88 -20.73
C ASP A 200 -26.75 4.58 -20.89
N GLU A 201 -26.78 4.00 -22.09
CA GLU A 201 -26.11 2.72 -22.39
C GLU A 201 -24.58 2.80 -22.27
N ASN A 202 -23.98 3.96 -22.57
CA ASN A 202 -22.53 4.15 -22.51
C ASN A 202 -22.05 4.23 -21.06
N GLU A 203 -22.81 4.92 -20.20
CA GLU A 203 -22.53 4.93 -18.76
C GLU A 203 -22.79 3.58 -18.11
N LEU A 204 -23.85 2.87 -18.52
CA LEU A 204 -24.21 1.57 -17.97
C LEU A 204 -23.14 0.51 -18.27
N THR A 205 -22.67 0.43 -19.51
CA THR A 205 -21.61 -0.53 -19.93
C THR A 205 -20.30 -0.26 -19.21
N THR A 206 -19.91 1.02 -19.10
CA THR A 206 -18.71 1.43 -18.37
C THR A 206 -18.81 1.09 -16.88
N THR A 207 -19.97 1.30 -16.27
CA THR A 207 -20.21 1.00 -14.85
C THR A 207 -20.17 -0.50 -14.58
N LYS A 208 -20.80 -1.33 -15.44
CA LYS A 208 -20.70 -2.80 -15.36
C LYS A 208 -19.26 -3.29 -15.45
N ARG A 209 -18.47 -2.75 -16.39
CA ARG A 209 -17.06 -3.11 -16.54
C ARG A 209 -16.25 -2.80 -15.27
N HIS A 210 -16.45 -1.62 -14.67
CA HIS A 210 -15.78 -1.29 -13.41
C HIS A 210 -16.19 -2.20 -12.25
N LEU A 211 -17.45 -2.63 -12.21
CA LEU A 211 -17.92 -3.60 -11.22
C LEU A 211 -17.23 -4.96 -11.40
N VAL A 212 -17.15 -5.46 -12.65
CA VAL A 212 -16.45 -6.71 -12.96
C VAL A 212 -14.98 -6.63 -12.58
N PHE A 213 -14.29 -5.52 -12.86
CA PHE A 213 -12.90 -5.35 -12.45
C PHE A 213 -12.73 -5.32 -10.93
N ALA A 214 -13.63 -4.68 -10.19
CA ALA A 214 -13.56 -4.64 -8.73
C ALA A 214 -13.79 -6.02 -8.12
N VAL A 215 -14.76 -6.78 -8.65
CA VAL A 215 -15.02 -8.17 -8.23
C VAL A 215 -13.86 -9.08 -8.61
N GLY A 216 -13.34 -8.96 -9.83
CA GLY A 216 -12.17 -9.72 -10.28
C GLY A 216 -10.92 -9.41 -9.45
N GLY A 217 -10.70 -8.15 -9.06
CA GLY A 217 -9.64 -7.75 -8.15
C GLY A 217 -9.80 -8.35 -6.75
N LEU A 218 -11.02 -8.40 -6.22
CA LEU A 218 -11.28 -9.04 -4.92
C LEU A 218 -11.01 -10.55 -4.97
N ILE A 219 -11.44 -11.23 -6.04
CA ILE A 219 -11.13 -12.65 -6.27
C ILE A 219 -9.62 -12.84 -6.38
N LEU A 220 -8.92 -11.95 -7.08
CA LEU A 220 -7.47 -12.00 -7.20
C LEU A 220 -6.77 -11.87 -5.83
N VAL A 221 -7.24 -11.01 -4.93
CA VAL A 221 -6.70 -10.90 -3.57
C VAL A 221 -6.88 -12.22 -2.80
N ILE A 222 -8.04 -12.86 -2.92
CA ILE A 222 -8.29 -14.17 -2.28
C ILE A 222 -7.36 -15.25 -2.84
N LEU A 223 -7.15 -15.26 -4.17
CA LEU A 223 -6.26 -16.20 -4.83
C LEU A 223 -4.77 -15.90 -4.58
N SER A 224 -4.43 -14.62 -4.39
CA SER A 224 -3.07 -14.15 -4.11
C SER A 224 -2.54 -14.81 -2.84
N GLU A 225 -3.37 -14.91 -1.80
CA GLU A 225 -2.97 -15.54 -0.53
C GLU A 225 -2.59 -17.02 -0.71
N VAL A 226 -3.30 -17.74 -1.58
CA VAL A 226 -2.98 -19.15 -1.90
C VAL A 226 -1.62 -19.25 -2.60
N ILE A 227 -1.36 -18.37 -3.56
CA ILE A 227 -0.11 -18.35 -4.32
C ILE A 227 1.06 -17.94 -3.41
N ILE A 228 0.87 -16.91 -2.59
CA ILE A 228 1.90 -16.37 -1.70
C ILE A 228 2.30 -17.43 -0.66
N ARG A 229 1.34 -18.07 -0.01
CA ARG A 229 1.62 -19.15 0.95
C ARG A 229 2.27 -20.36 0.29
N GLY A 230 1.79 -20.76 -0.89
CA GLY A 230 2.29 -21.96 -1.57
C GLY A 230 3.69 -21.78 -2.18
N VAL A 231 4.03 -20.58 -2.65
CA VAL A 231 5.27 -20.33 -3.41
C VAL A 231 6.33 -19.59 -2.59
N ILE A 232 5.93 -18.56 -1.84
CA ILE A 232 6.87 -17.67 -1.13
C ILE A 232 7.14 -18.18 0.29
N PHE A 233 6.16 -18.84 0.92
CA PHE A 233 6.27 -19.33 2.30
C PHE A 233 5.95 -20.83 2.41
N PRO A 234 6.71 -21.74 1.75
CA PRO A 234 6.38 -23.17 1.68
C PRO A 234 6.27 -23.84 3.06
N ASP A 235 7.06 -23.42 4.05
CA ASP A 235 6.97 -23.92 5.43
C ASP A 235 5.67 -23.50 6.14
N ALA A 236 5.06 -22.38 5.70
CA ALA A 236 3.73 -21.94 6.12
C ALA A 236 2.62 -22.46 5.18
N GLY A 237 2.96 -22.94 3.99
CA GLY A 237 2.07 -23.51 2.97
C GLY A 237 1.82 -25.02 3.13
N ALA A 238 2.64 -25.72 3.92
CA ALA A 238 2.41 -27.12 4.30
C ALA A 238 1.31 -27.28 5.37
N ALA A 239 1.01 -26.20 6.11
CA ALA A 239 -0.24 -26.11 6.84
C ALA A 239 -1.36 -25.85 5.81
N LEU A 240 -2.39 -26.70 5.80
CA LEU A 240 -3.67 -26.39 5.15
C LEU A 240 -4.04 -24.93 5.46
N PRO A 241 -4.70 -24.19 4.54
CA PRO A 241 -5.04 -22.78 4.76
C PRO A 241 -5.68 -22.65 6.13
N ASP A 242 -4.91 -22.12 7.08
CA ASP A 242 -5.30 -22.02 8.47
C ASP A 242 -6.71 -21.42 8.50
N THR A 243 -7.69 -22.24 8.86
CA THR A 243 -9.11 -21.93 8.73
C THR A 243 -9.41 -20.64 9.51
N GLN A 244 -8.66 -20.38 10.59
CA GLN A 244 -8.73 -19.16 11.38
C GLN A 244 -8.34 -17.90 10.60
N ARG A 245 -7.40 -17.98 9.65
CA ARG A 245 -6.96 -16.83 8.84
C ARG A 245 -7.90 -16.55 7.66
N PHE A 246 -8.42 -17.60 7.02
CA PHE A 246 -9.52 -17.44 6.05
C PHE A 246 -10.72 -16.80 6.73
N SER A 247 -11.07 -17.29 7.92
CA SER A 247 -12.07 -16.71 8.79
C SER A 247 -11.74 -15.26 9.16
N PHE A 248 -10.51 -14.90 9.52
CA PHE A 248 -10.17 -13.51 9.86
C PHE A 248 -10.37 -12.55 8.67
N VAL A 249 -9.91 -12.92 7.48
CA VAL A 249 -10.06 -12.06 6.28
C VAL A 249 -11.51 -12.01 5.84
N VAL A 250 -12.22 -13.14 5.82
CA VAL A 250 -13.63 -13.21 5.41
C VAL A 250 -14.55 -12.54 6.43
N VAL A 251 -14.38 -12.80 7.73
CA VAL A 251 -15.13 -12.16 8.83
C VAL A 251 -14.79 -10.68 8.90
N GLY A 252 -13.51 -10.32 8.86
CA GLY A 252 -13.06 -8.93 8.91
C GLY A 252 -13.61 -8.13 7.74
N LEU A 253 -13.53 -8.66 6.53
CA LEU A 253 -14.10 -8.04 5.33
C LEU A 253 -15.62 -8.00 5.42
N ALA A 254 -16.31 -9.10 5.74
CA ALA A 254 -17.76 -9.13 5.77
C ALA A 254 -18.34 -8.25 6.89
N ASN A 255 -17.70 -8.16 8.05
CA ASN A 255 -18.09 -7.24 9.11
C ASN A 255 -17.81 -5.79 8.73
N PHE A 256 -16.69 -5.51 8.06
CA PHE A 256 -16.42 -4.20 7.48
C PHE A 256 -17.49 -3.82 6.44
N MET A 257 -17.87 -4.76 5.56
CA MET A 257 -18.96 -4.59 4.58
C MET A 257 -20.29 -4.31 5.26
N ALA A 258 -20.67 -5.12 6.25
CA ALA A 258 -21.89 -4.94 7.02
C ALA A 258 -21.89 -3.57 7.73
N GLY A 259 -20.78 -3.18 8.34
CA GLY A 259 -20.62 -1.88 8.98
C GLY A 259 -20.76 -0.71 7.99
N PHE A 260 -20.14 -0.82 6.82
CA PHE A 260 -20.18 0.24 5.81
C PHE A 260 -21.55 0.35 5.14
N ILE A 261 -22.21 -0.78 4.84
CA ILE A 261 -23.59 -0.83 4.33
C ILE A 261 -24.54 -0.27 5.37
N ALA A 262 -24.40 -0.64 6.64
CA ALA A 262 -25.22 -0.12 7.73
C ALA A 262 -25.03 1.40 7.88
N LEU A 263 -23.80 1.90 7.84
CA LEU A 263 -23.51 3.34 7.91
C LEU A 263 -24.13 4.10 6.73
N PHE A 264 -23.95 3.60 5.50
CA PHE A 264 -24.50 4.25 4.31
C PHE A 264 -26.03 4.22 4.31
N ALA A 265 -26.62 3.07 4.66
CA ALA A 265 -28.06 2.93 4.78
C ALA A 265 -28.62 3.84 5.88
N PHE A 266 -27.92 3.99 7.00
CA PHE A 266 -28.28 4.95 8.05
C PHE A 266 -28.24 6.40 7.55
N VAL A 267 -27.20 6.81 6.80
CA VAL A 267 -27.15 8.15 6.20
C VAL A 267 -28.31 8.37 5.22
N MET A 268 -28.62 7.37 4.38
CA MET A 268 -29.75 7.43 3.44
C MET A 268 -31.10 7.45 4.15
N LEU A 269 -31.23 6.76 5.30
CA LEU A 269 -32.42 6.80 6.15
C LEU A 269 -32.63 8.21 6.71
N VAL A 270 -31.58 8.83 7.24
CA VAL A 270 -31.62 10.20 7.77
C VAL A 270 -31.93 11.20 6.66
N TYR A 271 -31.28 11.07 5.50
CA TYR A 271 -31.55 11.90 4.33
C TYR A 271 -32.99 11.75 3.83
N GLY A 272 -33.46 10.52 3.69
CA GLY A 272 -34.84 10.21 3.28
C GLY A 272 -35.86 10.78 4.27
N GLY A 273 -35.63 10.63 5.57
CA GLY A 273 -36.48 11.19 6.62
C GLY A 273 -36.52 12.73 6.62
N TYR A 274 -35.35 13.38 6.53
CA TYR A 274 -35.27 14.83 6.42
C TYR A 274 -36.00 15.34 5.17
N ARG A 275 -35.79 14.66 4.02
CA ARG A 275 -36.45 15.04 2.78
C ARG A 275 -37.96 14.81 2.83
N TYR A 276 -38.41 13.76 3.50
CA TYR A 276 -39.82 13.44 3.66
C TYR A 276 -40.57 14.53 4.44
N VAL A 277 -39.94 15.12 5.46
CA VAL A 277 -40.54 16.18 6.28
C VAL A 277 -40.50 17.56 5.59
N THR A 278 -39.49 17.80 4.74
CA THR A 278 -39.23 19.13 4.16
C THR A 278 -39.73 19.30 2.72
N MET A 279 -40.22 18.25 2.06
CA MET A 279 -40.69 18.33 0.68
C MET A 279 -42.11 18.91 0.57
N PRO A 280 -42.39 19.74 -0.48
CA PRO A 280 -43.75 20.17 -0.77
C PRO A 280 -44.63 18.97 -1.16
N PHE A 281 -45.93 19.02 -0.85
CA PHE A 281 -46.90 17.95 -1.13
C PHE A 281 -47.06 17.72 -2.65
N ASN A 282 -46.21 16.86 -3.17
CA ASN A 282 -46.11 16.43 -4.55
C ASN A 282 -46.06 14.88 -4.53
N GLU A 283 -46.97 14.21 -5.22
CA GLU A 283 -47.10 12.75 -5.19
C GLU A 283 -45.86 12.03 -5.75
N GLN A 284 -45.27 12.53 -6.85
CA GLN A 284 -44.12 11.91 -7.52
C GLN A 284 -42.84 11.97 -6.67
N GLU A 285 -42.59 13.10 -6.00
CA GLU A 285 -41.43 13.29 -5.12
C GLU A 285 -41.61 12.53 -3.81
N THR A 286 -42.85 12.46 -3.31
CA THR A 286 -43.18 11.67 -2.11
C THR A 286 -42.91 10.18 -2.33
N GLU A 287 -43.28 9.64 -3.49
CA GLU A 287 -43.06 8.23 -3.81
C GLU A 287 -41.57 7.90 -3.91
N LYS A 288 -40.76 8.77 -4.53
CA LYS A 288 -39.30 8.61 -4.61
C LYS A 288 -38.65 8.58 -3.23
N VAL A 289 -39.03 9.50 -2.35
CA VAL A 289 -38.47 9.56 -0.99
C VAL A 289 -38.87 8.33 -0.16
N LYS A 290 -40.12 7.87 -0.28
CA LYS A 290 -40.57 6.62 0.37
C LYS A 290 -39.74 5.41 -0.09
N LYS A 291 -39.44 5.30 -1.39
CA LYS A 291 -38.56 4.25 -1.93
C LYS A 291 -37.15 4.30 -1.32
N ILE A 292 -36.58 5.51 -1.17
CA ILE A 292 -35.27 5.70 -0.52
C ILE A 292 -35.30 5.21 0.93
N VAL A 293 -36.32 5.60 1.71
CA VAL A 293 -36.45 5.20 3.12
C VAL A 293 -36.62 3.68 3.25
N VAL A 294 -37.49 3.07 2.44
CA VAL A 294 -37.69 1.61 2.45
C VAL A 294 -36.42 0.87 2.05
N ALA A 295 -35.72 1.34 1.01
CA ALA A 295 -34.44 0.75 0.58
C ALA A 295 -33.35 0.86 1.67
N ALA A 296 -33.30 1.98 2.38
CA ALA A 296 -32.38 2.16 3.51
C ALA A 296 -32.68 1.17 4.66
N ILE A 297 -33.95 1.00 5.02
CA ILE A 297 -34.36 0.04 6.07
C ILE A 297 -33.96 -1.39 5.68
N ILE A 298 -34.24 -1.80 4.44
CA ILE A 298 -33.86 -3.12 3.92
C ILE A 298 -32.33 -3.28 3.96
N GLY A 299 -31.57 -2.25 3.58
CA GLY A 299 -30.11 -2.26 3.64
C GLY A 299 -29.55 -2.48 5.04
N ILE A 300 -30.15 -1.84 6.06
CA ILE A 300 -29.77 -2.03 7.47
C ILE A 300 -30.08 -3.46 7.90
N ILE A 301 -31.25 -4.01 7.55
CA ILE A 301 -31.64 -5.38 7.89
C ILE A 301 -30.67 -6.39 7.26
N ILE A 302 -30.31 -6.22 5.99
CA ILE A 302 -29.35 -7.08 5.30
C ILE A 302 -27.98 -7.00 5.95
N ALA A 303 -27.50 -5.79 6.29
CA ALA A 303 -26.22 -5.62 6.97
C ALA A 303 -26.19 -6.33 8.34
N MET A 304 -27.25 -6.19 9.13
CA MET A 304 -27.39 -6.88 10.42
C MET A 304 -27.44 -8.41 10.23
N GLY A 305 -28.17 -8.88 9.22
CA GLY A 305 -28.26 -10.30 8.89
C GLY A 305 -26.91 -10.88 8.44
N ALA A 306 -26.17 -10.17 7.59
CA ALA A 306 -24.84 -10.56 7.15
C ALA A 306 -23.85 -10.60 8.32
N PHE A 307 -23.85 -9.58 9.18
CA PHE A 307 -23.02 -9.55 10.38
C PHE A 307 -23.36 -10.72 11.30
N ALA A 308 -24.63 -10.91 11.62
CA ALA A 308 -25.07 -12.00 12.50
C ALA A 308 -24.73 -13.37 11.92
N PHE A 309 -24.97 -13.57 10.62
CA PHE A 309 -24.67 -14.83 9.94
C PHE A 309 -23.17 -15.16 10.00
N VAL A 310 -22.32 -14.22 9.56
CA VAL A 310 -20.86 -14.40 9.54
C VAL A 310 -20.33 -14.69 10.93
N ASN A 311 -20.74 -13.89 11.93
CA ASN A 311 -20.23 -14.02 13.29
C ASN A 311 -20.79 -15.25 14.02
N THR A 312 -21.92 -15.82 13.57
CA THR A 312 -22.51 -17.02 14.17
C THR A 312 -21.99 -18.29 13.51
N VAL A 313 -21.95 -18.36 12.18
CA VAL A 313 -21.52 -19.56 11.44
C VAL A 313 -20.05 -19.86 11.70
N ILE A 314 -19.19 -18.84 11.72
CA ILE A 314 -17.75 -19.05 11.85
C ILE A 314 -17.33 -19.36 13.29
N ARG A 315 -18.13 -18.92 14.29
CA ARG A 315 -17.91 -19.32 15.69
C ARG A 315 -18.22 -20.79 15.97
N LEU A 316 -18.93 -21.48 15.09
CA LEU A 316 -19.24 -22.91 15.26
C LEU A 316 -18.05 -23.80 14.87
N ASP A 317 -17.15 -23.32 14.00
CA ASP A 317 -15.98 -24.06 13.55
C ASP A 317 -14.82 -24.03 14.57
N ASP A 318 -14.82 -23.08 15.51
CA ASP A 318 -13.85 -22.97 16.62
C ASP A 318 -14.35 -23.64 17.93
N ALA A 319 -15.37 -24.50 17.86
CA ALA A 319 -15.86 -25.21 19.04
C ALA A 319 -14.71 -26.05 19.66
N PRO A 320 -14.41 -25.92 20.97
CA PRO A 320 -13.31 -26.66 21.58
C PRO A 320 -13.58 -28.17 21.45
N ASP A 321 -12.59 -28.92 20.96
CA ASP A 321 -12.60 -30.37 20.98
C ASP A 321 -12.98 -30.82 22.39
N ILE A 322 -14.12 -31.50 22.50
CA ILE A 322 -14.57 -32.10 23.75
C ILE A 322 -13.60 -33.24 24.06
N PRO A 323 -12.76 -33.14 25.10
CA PRO A 323 -11.81 -34.21 25.42
C PRO A 323 -12.61 -35.40 25.98
N GLY A 324 -12.82 -36.45 25.17
CA GLY A 324 -13.43 -37.67 25.69
C GLY A 324 -14.00 -38.70 24.72
N GLU A 325 -13.98 -38.52 23.40
CA GLU A 325 -14.51 -39.56 22.49
C GLU A 325 -13.37 -40.26 21.73
N GLU A 326 -12.77 -41.25 22.40
CA GLU A 326 -11.91 -42.24 21.73
C GLU A 326 -12.78 -42.99 20.71
N THR A 327 -12.55 -42.74 19.42
CA THR A 327 -13.16 -43.51 18.33
C THR A 327 -12.65 -44.95 18.40
N PRO A 328 -13.51 -45.97 18.55
CA PRO A 328 -13.07 -47.36 18.46
C PRO A 328 -12.64 -47.66 17.02
N VAL A 329 -11.48 -48.31 16.92
CA VAL A 329 -10.72 -48.65 15.69
C VAL A 329 -11.55 -49.43 14.67
#